data_AF-A0A533SMV6-F1
#
_entry.id   AF-A0A533SMV6-F1
#
_cell.length_a   1.000
_cell.length_b   1.000
_cell.length_c   1.000
_cell.angle_alpha   90.00
_cell.angle_beta   90.00
_cell.angle_gamma   90.00
#
_symmetry.space_group_name_H-M   'P 1'
#
loop_
_entity.id
_entity.type
_entity.pdbx_description
1 polymer ?
#
loop_
_entity_poly.entity_id
_entity_poly.type
_entity_poly.pdbx_seq_one_letter_code
_entity_poly.pdbx_strand_id
1 'polypeptide(L)'
;MGLSHILVFLALILLARLLQCFAPLQRARGWLLLVASALAIYWLQPATPIRNFDFYLPTATLALTAVCWVVTAPPETRRQRENWIAGAVLAASVLLLALSRYLGPDGLLTASRPPQTLTVLLLLAGAALLTWLLARFSRPGRAILTVALLLIIALFVLLKTPALAQWSAGGLRALVG
;
A
#
# COMPACT_ATOMS: atom_id res chain seq x y z
N MET A 1 12.65 15.29 -3.34
CA MET A 1 13.56 14.14 -3.25
C MET A 1 14.99 14.67 -3.20
N GLY A 2 15.60 14.71 -2.02
CA GLY A 2 16.96 15.26 -1.83
C GLY A 2 18.02 14.16 -1.70
N LEU A 3 19.30 14.54 -1.84
CA LEU A 3 20.47 13.67 -1.56
C LEU A 3 20.37 12.96 -0.20
N SER A 4 19.72 13.60 0.78
CA SER A 4 19.43 13.04 2.11
C SER A 4 18.69 11.70 2.06
N HIS A 5 17.70 11.55 1.18
CA HIS A 5 16.90 10.31 1.10
C HIS A 5 17.74 9.17 0.54
N ILE A 6 18.57 9.45 -0.46
CA ILE A 6 19.51 8.47 -1.05
C ILE A 6 20.49 7.98 0.02
N LEU A 7 21.04 8.89 0.83
CA LEU A 7 21.97 8.53 1.91
C LEU A 7 21.29 7.69 3.00
N VAL A 8 20.03 8.00 3.36
CA VAL A 8 19.32 7.17 4.36
C VAL A 8 19.02 5.79 3.81
N PHE A 9 18.60 5.64 2.55
CA PHE A 9 18.44 4.32 1.94
C PHE A 9 19.75 3.55 1.89
N LEU A 10 20.85 4.22 1.51
CA LEU A 10 22.17 3.60 1.51
C LEU A 10 22.56 3.10 2.91
N ALA A 11 22.37 3.93 3.94
CA ALA A 11 22.63 3.56 5.32
C ALA A 11 21.75 2.38 5.78
N LEU A 12 20.45 2.39 5.44
CA LEU A 12 19.54 1.28 5.74
C LEU A 12 19.94 -0.02 5.03
N ILE A 13 20.40 0.06 3.78
CA ILE A 13 20.90 -1.10 3.02
C ILE A 13 22.17 -1.66 3.67
N LEU A 14 23.12 -0.79 4.03
CA LEU A 14 24.36 -1.20 4.70
C LEU A 14 24.08 -1.81 6.07
N LEU A 15 23.18 -1.21 6.85
CA LEU A 15 22.73 -1.74 8.14
C LEU A 15 22.03 -3.09 7.97
N ALA A 16 21.13 -3.21 7.00
CA ALA A 16 20.45 -4.47 6.70
C ALA A 16 21.46 -5.57 6.30
N ARG A 17 22.51 -5.21 5.54
CA ARG A 17 23.60 -6.13 5.18
C ARG A 17 24.44 -6.53 6.40
N LEU A 18 24.75 -5.61 7.31
CA LEU A 18 25.48 -5.89 8.54
C LEU A 18 24.68 -6.81 9.47
N LEU A 19 23.39 -6.52 9.61
CA LEU A 19 22.44 -7.27 10.43
C LEU A 19 22.14 -8.67 9.87
N GLN A 20 22.37 -8.91 8.57
CA GLN A 20 22.26 -10.24 7.96
C GLN A 20 23.32 -11.23 8.45
N CYS A 21 24.38 -10.79 9.15
CA CYS A 21 25.29 -11.70 9.85
C CYS A 21 24.62 -12.40 11.05
N PHE A 22 23.47 -11.92 11.53
CA PHE A 22 22.70 -12.56 12.59
C PHE A 22 21.71 -13.59 12.03
N ALA A 23 21.92 -14.87 12.37
CA ALA A 23 21.07 -16.00 11.97
C ALA A 23 19.54 -15.81 12.13
N PRO A 24 19.00 -15.21 13.22
CA PRO A 24 17.56 -14.98 13.34
C PRO A 24 17.03 -13.97 12.32
N LEU A 25 17.81 -12.95 11.97
CA LEU A 25 17.40 -11.94 10.99
C LEU A 25 17.41 -12.47 9.55
N GLN A 26 18.20 -13.49 9.26
CA GLN A 26 18.14 -14.16 7.95
C GLN A 26 16.79 -14.83 7.70
N ARG A 27 16.20 -15.47 8.72
CA ARG A 27 14.86 -16.07 8.63
C ARG A 27 13.76 -15.02 8.53
N ALA A 28 13.95 -13.86 9.16
CA ALA A 28 13.02 -12.74 9.13
C ALA A 28 13.16 -11.85 7.87
N ARG A 29 14.16 -12.08 7.02
CA ARG A 29 14.52 -11.19 5.90
C ARG A 29 13.33 -10.90 4.99
N GLY A 30 12.54 -11.92 4.61
CA GLY A 30 11.36 -11.72 3.77
C GLY A 30 10.32 -10.80 4.41
N TRP A 31 10.06 -10.98 5.70
CA TRP A 31 9.12 -10.17 6.48
C TRP A 31 9.61 -8.74 6.69
N LEU A 32 10.90 -8.57 6.98
CA LEU A 32 11.51 -7.24 7.11
C LEU A 32 11.44 -6.48 5.79
N LEU A 33 11.71 -7.16 4.67
CA LEU A 33 11.59 -6.55 3.34
C LEU A 33 10.14 -6.19 3.01
N LEU A 34 9.16 -7.02 3.38
CA LEU A 34 7.74 -6.73 3.18
C LEU A 34 7.33 -5.45 3.93
N VAL A 35 7.65 -5.37 5.22
CA VAL A 35 7.33 -4.21 6.07
C VAL A 35 8.07 -2.97 5.57
N ALA A 36 9.38 -3.08 5.34
CA ALA A 36 10.19 -1.96 4.86
C ALA A 36 9.68 -1.42 3.51
N SER A 37 9.33 -2.32 2.58
CA SER A 37 8.78 -1.92 1.27
C SER A 37 7.44 -1.21 1.43
N ALA A 38 6.54 -1.74 2.27
CA ALA A 38 5.25 -1.11 2.53
C ALA A 38 5.43 0.28 3.15
N LEU A 39 6.26 0.42 4.19
CA LEU A 39 6.53 1.70 4.86
C LEU A 39 7.22 2.71 3.93
N ALA A 40 8.13 2.25 3.07
CA ALA A 40 8.83 3.11 2.12
C ALA A 40 7.86 3.81 1.14
N ILE A 41 6.76 3.15 0.75
CA ILE A 41 5.74 3.77 -0.12
C ILE A 41 5.11 4.98 0.56
N TYR A 42 4.76 4.88 1.85
CA TYR A 42 4.21 6.01 2.61
C TYR A 42 5.24 7.10 2.85
N TRP A 43 6.48 6.71 3.15
CA TRP A 43 7.53 7.65 3.45
C TRP A 43 7.98 8.47 2.24
N LEU A 44 7.96 7.87 1.05
CA LEU A 44 8.31 8.54 -0.20
C LEU A 44 7.13 9.26 -0.86
N GLN A 45 5.92 9.15 -0.29
CA GLN A 45 4.76 9.82 -0.82
C GLN A 45 4.86 11.32 -0.54
N PRO A 46 4.86 12.19 -1.58
CA PRO A 46 4.88 13.63 -1.38
C PRO A 46 3.56 14.11 -0.76
N ALA A 47 3.64 15.20 0.01
CA ALA A 47 2.45 15.87 0.51
C ALA A 47 1.54 16.31 -0.65
N THR A 48 0.26 15.99 -0.54
CA THR A 48 -0.76 16.35 -1.53
C THR A 48 -1.66 17.46 -1.01
N PRO A 49 -2.14 18.36 -1.88
CA PRO A 49 -3.06 19.43 -1.47
C PRO A 49 -4.43 18.90 -1.03
N ILE A 50 -4.80 17.68 -1.44
CA ILE A 50 -6.02 17.01 -0.98
C ILE A 50 -5.73 16.32 0.35
N ARG A 51 -6.58 16.57 1.35
CA ARG A 51 -6.41 16.09 2.72
C ARG A 51 -6.26 14.56 2.78
N ASN A 52 -5.18 14.11 3.42
CA ASN A 52 -4.84 12.71 3.67
C ASN A 52 -4.67 11.82 2.41
N PHE A 53 -4.61 12.41 1.20
CA PHE A 53 -4.42 11.63 -0.03
C PHE A 53 -3.01 11.03 -0.12
N ASP A 54 -2.04 11.66 0.53
CA ASP A 54 -0.71 11.13 0.80
C ASP A 54 -0.71 9.85 1.66
N PHE A 55 -1.79 9.57 2.39
CA PHE A 55 -1.99 8.28 3.05
C PHE A 55 -2.86 7.33 2.21
N TYR A 56 -3.99 7.82 1.69
CA TYR A 56 -4.97 6.99 1.00
C TYR A 56 -4.43 6.39 -0.31
N LEU A 57 -3.58 7.10 -1.06
CA LEU A 57 -3.01 6.58 -2.30
C LEU A 57 -2.06 5.39 -2.06
N PRO A 58 -1.08 5.46 -1.13
CA PRO A 58 -0.32 4.28 -0.70
C PRO A 58 -1.19 3.12 -0.21
N THR A 59 -2.21 3.38 0.61
CA THR A 59 -3.12 2.33 1.10
C THR A 59 -3.89 1.67 -0.05
N ALA A 60 -4.41 2.46 -0.99
CA ALA A 60 -5.09 1.95 -2.17
C ALA A 60 -4.16 1.12 -3.06
N THR A 61 -2.88 1.49 -3.16
CA THR A 61 -1.87 0.74 -3.92
C THR A 61 -1.59 -0.63 -3.30
N LEU A 62 -1.49 -0.71 -1.96
CA LEU A 62 -1.35 -1.98 -1.26
C LEU A 62 -2.60 -2.86 -1.40
N ALA A 63 -3.79 -2.27 -1.29
CA ALA A 63 -5.05 -2.98 -1.52
C ALA A 63 -5.15 -3.50 -2.96
N LEU A 64 -4.79 -2.67 -3.95
CA LEU A 64 -4.74 -3.07 -5.35
C LEU A 64 -3.75 -4.21 -5.57
N THR A 65 -2.59 -4.17 -4.94
CA THR A 65 -1.59 -5.25 -4.99
C THR A 65 -2.18 -6.57 -4.48
N ALA A 66 -2.90 -6.54 -3.36
CA ALA A 66 -3.57 -7.71 -2.81
C ALA A 66 -4.69 -8.23 -3.72
N VAL A 67 -5.50 -7.34 -4.32
CA VAL A 67 -6.54 -7.69 -5.30
C VAL A 67 -5.90 -8.33 -6.53
N CYS A 68 -4.89 -7.70 -7.13
CA CYS A 68 -4.16 -8.23 -8.28
C CYS A 68 -3.61 -9.62 -7.98
N TRP A 69 -2.95 -9.79 -6.82
CA TRP A 69 -2.44 -11.08 -6.39
C TRP A 69 -3.55 -12.13 -6.25
N VAL A 70 -4.66 -11.81 -5.58
CA VAL A 70 -5.80 -12.75 -5.46
C VAL A 70 -6.35 -13.15 -6.83
N VAL A 71 -6.41 -12.23 -7.78
CA VAL A 71 -6.93 -12.48 -9.13
C VAL A 71 -5.95 -13.35 -9.92
N THR A 72 -4.64 -13.12 -9.85
CA THR A 72 -3.66 -13.84 -10.68
C THR A 72 -3.08 -15.11 -10.04
N ALA A 73 -3.10 -15.23 -8.71
CA ALA A 73 -2.51 -16.38 -8.02
C ALA A 73 -3.27 -17.68 -8.29
N PRO A 74 -2.60 -18.83 -8.42
CA PRO A 74 -3.25 -20.14 -8.47
C PRO A 74 -4.08 -20.43 -7.20
N PRO A 75 -5.20 -21.16 -7.29
CA PRO A 75 -6.06 -21.45 -6.14
C PRO A 75 -5.34 -22.18 -4.99
N GLU A 76 -4.35 -23.04 -5.29
CA GLU A 76 -3.61 -23.78 -4.26
C GLU A 76 -2.75 -22.82 -3.41
N THR A 77 -2.11 -21.85 -4.06
CA THR A 77 -1.27 -20.85 -3.39
C THR A 77 -2.11 -19.89 -2.53
N ARG A 78 -3.31 -19.50 -2.99
CA ARG A 78 -4.18 -18.54 -2.28
C ARG A 78 -4.49 -18.94 -0.84
N ARG A 79 -4.61 -20.24 -0.56
CA ARG A 79 -5.02 -20.77 0.74
C ARG A 79 -3.87 -20.98 1.72
N GLN A 80 -2.63 -20.75 1.32
CA GLN A 80 -1.49 -20.90 2.21
C GLN A 80 -1.56 -19.89 3.37
N ARG A 81 -1.30 -20.38 4.59
CA ARG A 81 -1.35 -19.57 5.81
C ARG A 81 -0.41 -18.36 5.75
N GLU A 82 0.74 -18.52 5.10
CA GLU A 82 1.73 -17.46 4.91
C GLU A 82 1.16 -16.23 4.20
N ASN A 83 0.24 -16.43 3.24
CA ASN A 83 -0.38 -15.32 2.50
C ASN A 83 -1.37 -14.53 3.37
N TRP A 84 -2.10 -15.21 4.25
CA TRP A 84 -2.95 -14.54 5.24
C TRP A 84 -2.12 -13.77 6.27
N ILE A 85 -0.99 -14.34 6.69
CA ILE A 85 -0.04 -13.64 7.57
C ILE A 85 0.54 -12.41 6.85
N ALA A 86 0.93 -12.52 5.58
CA ALA A 86 1.40 -11.38 4.79
C ALA A 86 0.35 -10.27 4.67
N GLY A 87 -0.91 -10.63 4.39
CA GLY A 87 -2.02 -9.67 4.39
C GLY A 87 -2.20 -8.99 5.76
N ALA A 88 -2.13 -9.76 6.85
CA ALA A 88 -2.21 -9.23 8.20
C ALA A 88 -1.03 -8.32 8.56
N VAL A 89 0.20 -8.67 8.16
CA VAL A 89 1.40 -7.86 8.35
C VAL A 89 1.31 -6.54 7.58
N LEU A 90 0.80 -6.56 6.34
CA LEU A 90 0.55 -5.34 5.57
C LEU A 90 -0.50 -4.47 6.27
N ALA A 91 -1.65 -5.05 6.64
CA ALA A 91 -2.71 -4.32 7.34
C ALA A 91 -2.22 -3.74 8.69
N ALA A 92 -1.45 -4.52 9.45
CA ALA A 92 -0.83 -4.07 10.70
C ALA A 92 0.16 -2.92 10.46
N SER A 93 0.96 -2.98 9.40
CA SER A 93 1.89 -1.90 9.04
C SER A 93 1.13 -0.59 8.75
N VAL A 94 0.03 -0.67 8.00
CA VAL A 94 -0.85 0.49 7.73
C VAL A 94 -1.51 1.00 9.02
N LEU A 95 -1.98 0.09 9.88
CA LEU A 95 -2.63 0.46 11.14
C LEU A 95 -1.64 1.12 12.13
N LEU A 96 -0.40 0.62 12.21
CA LEU A 96 0.66 1.25 13.00
C LEU A 96 0.97 2.67 12.52
N LEU A 97 1.01 2.88 11.20
CA LEU A 97 1.12 4.23 10.64
C LEU A 97 -0.08 5.10 11.02
N ALA A 98 -1.31 4.58 10.99
CA ALA A 98 -2.49 5.33 11.42
C ALA A 98 -2.47 5.67 12.92
N LEU A 99 -2.00 4.74 13.76
CA LEU A 99 -1.84 4.93 15.20
C LEU A 99 -0.75 5.95 15.54
N SER A 100 0.23 6.16 14.66
CA SER A 100 1.24 7.21 14.85
C SER A 100 0.65 8.62 15.01
N ARG A 101 -0.60 8.82 14.56
CA ARG A 101 -1.40 10.03 14.82
C ARG A 101 -1.51 10.42 16.30
N TYR A 102 -1.39 9.44 17.21
CA TYR A 102 -1.47 9.64 18.66
C TYR A 102 -0.12 9.99 19.30
N LEU A 103 0.98 9.92 18.55
CA LEU A 103 2.34 10.14 19.03
C LEU A 103 2.82 11.59 18.86
N GLY A 104 2.05 12.44 18.18
CA GLY A 104 2.40 13.85 17.98
C GLY A 104 1.46 14.61 17.04
N PRO A 105 1.68 15.93 16.88
CA PRO A 105 0.94 16.76 15.94
C PRO A 105 1.27 16.44 14.47
N ASP A 106 2.52 16.03 14.19
CA ASP A 106 3.03 15.70 12.86
C ASP A 106 3.03 14.18 12.59
N GLY A 107 3.04 13.80 11.32
CA GLY A 107 3.22 12.40 10.93
C GLY A 107 4.66 11.96 11.14
N LEU A 108 4.90 10.83 11.84
CA LEU A 108 6.26 10.31 12.05
C LEU A 108 6.92 9.87 10.74
N LEU A 109 6.16 9.17 9.90
CA LEU A 109 6.62 8.60 8.64
C LEU A 109 5.86 9.15 7.42
N THR A 110 4.65 9.65 7.62
CA THR A 110 3.80 10.19 6.57
C THR A 110 3.98 11.69 6.47
N ALA A 111 3.89 12.25 5.26
CA ALA A 111 4.09 13.68 5.03
C ALA A 111 3.07 14.55 5.79
N SER A 112 1.83 14.09 5.91
CA SER A 112 0.79 14.71 6.72
C SER A 112 0.39 13.83 7.90
N ARG A 113 -0.34 14.42 8.85
CA ARG A 113 -0.94 13.67 9.96
C ARG A 113 -1.85 12.55 9.42
N PRO A 114 -1.64 11.27 9.84
CA PRO A 114 -2.43 10.16 9.34
C PRO A 114 -3.94 10.34 9.57
N PRO A 115 -4.84 9.71 8.78
CA PRO A 115 -6.29 9.80 8.96
C PRO A 115 -6.78 9.29 10.32
N GLN A 116 -8.07 9.48 10.62
CA GLN A 116 -8.67 8.89 11.81
C GLN A 116 -8.55 7.36 11.75
N THR A 117 -8.20 6.74 12.87
CA THR A 117 -7.96 5.28 12.94
C THR A 117 -9.21 4.47 12.58
N LEU A 118 -10.40 4.96 12.93
CA LEU A 118 -11.67 4.34 12.52
C LEU A 118 -11.80 4.30 10.99
N THR A 119 -11.51 5.41 10.30
CA THR A 119 -11.55 5.48 8.83
C THR A 119 -10.56 4.51 8.20
N VAL A 120 -9.35 4.41 8.75
CA VAL A 120 -8.34 3.46 8.27
C VAL A 120 -8.80 2.02 8.50
N LEU A 121 -9.41 1.73 9.65
CA LEU A 121 -9.94 0.40 9.95
C LEU A 121 -11.05 0.00 8.97
N LEU A 122 -11.96 0.93 8.64
CA LEU A 122 -13.01 0.70 7.64
C LEU A 122 -12.44 0.48 6.24
N LEU A 123 -11.41 1.24 5.84
CA LEU A 123 -10.73 1.04 4.56
C LEU A 123 -10.04 -0.32 4.48
N LEU A 124 -9.33 -0.72 5.55
CA LEU A 124 -8.68 -2.02 5.63
C LEU A 124 -9.70 -3.16 5.65
N ALA A 125 -10.81 -2.99 6.38
CA ALA A 125 -11.91 -3.96 6.40
C ALA A 125 -12.57 -4.10 5.02
N GLY A 126 -12.80 -2.99 4.31
CA GLY A 126 -13.33 -2.99 2.95
C GLY A 126 -12.38 -3.67 1.96
N ALA A 127 -11.07 -3.39 2.04
CA ALA A 127 -10.06 -4.04 1.22
C ALA A 127 -9.95 -5.55 1.52
N ALA A 128 -9.99 -5.94 2.80
CA ALA A 128 -9.98 -7.33 3.23
C ALA A 128 -11.26 -8.07 2.76
N LEU A 129 -12.43 -7.44 2.87
CA LEU A 129 -13.68 -7.99 2.37
C LEU A 129 -13.65 -8.17 0.86
N LEU A 130 -13.20 -7.15 0.11
CA LEU A 130 -13.09 -7.22 -1.35
C LEU A 130 -12.15 -8.34 -1.79
N THR A 131 -10.95 -8.41 -1.21
CA THR A 131 -9.96 -9.45 -1.52
C THR A 131 -10.49 -10.84 -1.14
N TRP A 132 -11.16 -10.98 0.00
CA TRP A 132 -11.80 -12.23 0.41
C TRP A 132 -12.93 -12.67 -0.54
N LEU A 133 -13.82 -11.74 -0.93
CA LEU A 133 -14.90 -12.01 -1.89
C LEU A 133 -14.33 -12.46 -3.24
N LEU A 134 -13.32 -11.77 -3.75
CA LEU A 134 -12.65 -12.14 -4.98
C LEU A 134 -11.98 -13.52 -4.86
N ALA A 135 -11.30 -13.80 -3.75
CA ALA A 135 -10.68 -15.11 -3.52
C ALA A 135 -11.70 -16.25 -3.45
N ARG A 136 -12.89 -15.97 -2.88
CA ARG A 136 -13.94 -16.97 -2.67
C ARG A 136 -14.75 -17.25 -3.93
N PHE A 137 -15.12 -16.21 -4.67
CA PHE A 137 -16.12 -16.29 -5.74
C PHE A 137 -15.52 -16.14 -7.14
N SER A 138 -14.34 -15.55 -7.30
CA SER A 138 -13.77 -15.31 -8.62
C SER A 138 -12.99 -16.51 -9.13
N ARG A 139 -13.41 -17.00 -10.31
CA ARG A 139 -12.61 -17.85 -11.21
C ARG A 139 -12.22 -16.99 -12.41
N PRO A 140 -11.15 -16.18 -12.31
CA PRO A 140 -10.84 -15.20 -13.33
C PRO A 140 -10.48 -15.89 -14.64
N GLY A 141 -11.38 -15.81 -15.62
CA GLY A 141 -11.12 -16.20 -17.00
C GLY A 141 -10.34 -15.12 -17.74
N ARG A 142 -9.94 -15.42 -18.99
CA ARG A 142 -9.18 -14.49 -19.85
C ARG A 142 -9.83 -13.11 -19.93
N ALA A 143 -11.15 -13.05 -20.11
CA ALA A 143 -11.89 -11.80 -20.20
C ALA A 143 -11.75 -10.91 -18.94
N ILE A 144 -11.88 -11.49 -17.74
CA ILE A 144 -11.76 -10.75 -16.48
C ILE A 144 -10.33 -10.21 -16.32
N LEU A 145 -9.32 -11.01 -16.67
CA LEU A 145 -7.92 -10.59 -16.64
C LEU A 145 -7.65 -9.46 -17.64
N THR A 146 -8.19 -9.54 -18.86
CA THR A 146 -8.09 -8.47 -19.85
C THR A 146 -8.75 -7.19 -19.36
N VAL A 147 -9.96 -7.27 -18.79
CA VAL A 147 -10.65 -6.11 -18.24
C VAL A 147 -9.86 -5.51 -17.07
N ALA A 148 -9.35 -6.33 -16.14
CA ALA A 148 -8.54 -5.86 -15.02
C ALA A 148 -7.26 -5.18 -15.50
N LEU A 149 -6.58 -5.75 -16.49
CA LEU A 149 -5.39 -5.16 -17.10
C LEU A 149 -5.70 -3.82 -17.78
N LEU A 150 -6.76 -3.76 -18.61
CA LEU A 150 -7.18 -2.54 -19.28
C LEU A 150 -7.56 -1.46 -18.27
N LEU A 151 -8.22 -1.83 -17.17
CA LEU A 151 -8.58 -0.91 -16.09
C LEU A 151 -7.34 -0.34 -15.39
N ILE A 152 -6.34 -1.18 -15.10
CA ILE A 152 -5.06 -0.71 -14.53
C ILE A 152 -4.36 0.23 -15.52
N ILE A 153 -4.30 -0.11 -16.81
CA ILE A 153 -3.69 0.74 -17.84
C ILE A 153 -4.44 2.09 -17.92
N ALA A 154 -5.77 2.07 -17.94
CA ALA A 154 -6.59 3.28 -17.96
C ALA A 154 -6.34 4.15 -16.72
N LEU A 155 -6.24 3.54 -15.53
CA LEU A 155 -5.88 4.23 -14.29
C LEU A 155 -4.49 4.87 -14.40
N PHE A 156 -3.50 4.16 -14.93
CA PHE A 156 -2.16 4.72 -15.15
C PHE A 156 -2.18 5.91 -16.11
N VAL A 157 -2.90 5.79 -17.24
CA VAL A 157 -3.06 6.89 -18.21
C VAL A 157 -3.72 8.10 -17.55
N LEU A 158 -4.78 7.88 -16.77
CA LEU A 158 -5.48 8.92 -16.02
C LEU A 158 -4.54 9.65 -15.05
N LEU A 159 -3.76 8.90 -14.27
CA LEU A 159 -2.85 9.46 -13.26
C LEU A 159 -1.60 10.12 -13.84
N LYS A 160 -1.14 9.68 -15.02
CA LYS A 160 0.03 10.25 -15.68
C LYS A 160 -0.27 11.39 -16.64
N THR A 161 -1.53 11.58 -17.03
CA THR A 161 -1.94 12.68 -17.91
C THR A 161 -2.41 13.89 -17.09
N PRO A 162 -1.69 15.03 -17.09
CA PRO A 162 -1.98 16.15 -16.19
C PRO A 162 -3.42 16.68 -16.30
N ALA A 163 -3.94 16.83 -17.52
CA ALA A 163 -5.29 17.32 -17.74
C ALA A 163 -6.36 16.40 -17.13
N LEU A 164 -6.24 15.09 -17.35
CA LEU A 164 -7.18 14.10 -16.81
C LEU A 164 -7.09 14.01 -15.28
N ALA A 165 -5.88 14.05 -14.73
CA ALA A 165 -5.67 14.07 -13.29
C ALA A 165 -6.29 15.31 -12.63
N GLN A 166 -6.13 16.49 -13.24
CA GLN A 166 -6.72 17.75 -12.75
C GLN A 166 -8.25 17.71 -12.77
N TRP A 167 -8.86 17.23 -13.85
CA TRP A 167 -10.31 17.07 -13.95
C TRP A 167 -10.85 16.10 -12.91
N SER A 168 -10.20 14.95 -12.75
CA SER A 168 -10.56 13.93 -11.75
C SER A 168 -10.46 14.49 -10.32
N ALA A 169 -9.38 15.23 -10.02
CA ALA A 169 -9.19 15.88 -8.73
C ALA A 169 -10.18 17.03 -8.50
N GLY A 170 -10.62 17.72 -9.55
CA GLY A 170 -11.69 18.71 -9.49
C GLY A 170 -13.04 18.09 -9.14
N GLY A 171 -13.41 17.01 -9.84
CA GLY A 171 -14.65 16.26 -9.57
C GLY A 171 -14.68 15.67 -8.16
N LEU A 172 -13.58 15.05 -7.70
CA LEU A 172 -13.47 14.54 -6.33
C LEU A 172 -13.63 15.64 -5.28
N ARG A 173 -13.07 16.84 -5.52
CA ARG A 173 -13.26 17.98 -4.62
C ARG A 173 -14.71 18.46 -4.59
N ALA A 174 -15.41 18.44 -5.71
CA ALA A 174 -16.83 18.83 -5.78
C ALA A 174 -17.78 17.82 -5.10
N LEU A 175 -17.37 16.55 -4.98
CA LEU A 175 -18.16 15.51 -4.29
C LEU A 175 -17.90 15.45 -2.78
N VAL A 176 -16.75 15.95 -2.32
CA VAL A 176 -16.29 15.85 -0.93
C VAL A 176 -16.31 17.20 -0.20
N GLY A 177 -16.27 18.32 -0.93
CA GLY A 177 -16.47 19.67 -0.41
C GLY A 177 -17.93 20.07 -0.44
#